data_AF-A0A525DEL5-F1
#
_entry.id   AF-A0A525DEL5-F1
#
_cell.length_a   1.000
_cell.length_b   1.000
_cell.length_c   1.000
_cell.angle_alpha   90.00
_cell.angle_beta   90.00
_cell.angle_gamma   90.00
#
_symmetry.space_group_name_H-M   'P 1'
#
loop_
_entity.id
_entity.type
_entity.pdbx_description
1 polymer ?
#
loop_
_entity_poly.entity_id
_entity_poly.type
_entity_poly.pdbx_seq_one_letter_code
_entity_poly.pdbx_strand_id
1 'polypeptide(L)'
;MNDFEFDYIKGKINPNEYWDNVLRSFEFDEIGDNCPDLAEFVKSTLNKGFQELNNLDRQHEFWKNTNKLATLYKMHDYADYLIKSSINPLSGAWLNVCLALVQGQQHLKNEYWQIVKDCNQMNPRWLVLSAWNTSSSWFDLNIETLSNLIIKLDLIEDMKEPLDFLVNTVEAKDMEPSEWVEKIIEQIKQKTV
;
A
#
# COMPACT_ATOMS: atom_id res chain seq x y z
N MET A 1 13.52 -15.45 -8.97
CA MET A 1 14.27 -14.41 -8.23
C MET A 1 13.79 -14.47 -6.78
N ASN A 2 14.46 -15.16 -5.86
CA ASN A 2 14.13 -15.12 -4.41
C ASN A 2 15.18 -15.77 -3.48
N ASP A 3 16.46 -15.78 -3.85
CA ASP A 3 17.50 -16.50 -3.07
C ASP A 3 18.36 -15.57 -2.18
N PHE A 4 17.95 -14.32 -1.96
CA PHE A 4 18.71 -13.44 -1.07
C PHE A 4 18.29 -13.62 0.38
N GLU A 5 19.28 -13.66 1.26
CA GLU A 5 19.08 -13.68 2.71
C GLU A 5 19.50 -12.33 3.30
N PHE A 6 18.87 -11.97 4.41
CA PHE A 6 19.26 -10.82 5.20
C PHE A 6 19.36 -11.16 6.69
N ASP A 7 20.16 -10.37 7.40
CA ASP A 7 20.33 -10.55 8.84
C ASP A 7 19.05 -10.15 9.59
N TYR A 8 18.55 -11.08 10.40
CA TYR A 8 17.37 -10.94 11.23
C TYR A 8 17.66 -11.35 12.68
N ILE A 9 16.74 -11.05 13.60
CA ILE A 9 16.89 -11.26 15.05
C ILE A 9 17.26 -12.73 15.38
N LYS A 10 16.83 -13.70 14.57
CA LYS A 10 17.07 -15.14 14.76
C LYS A 10 18.15 -15.72 13.84
N GLY A 11 18.95 -14.90 13.18
CA GLY A 11 19.92 -15.32 12.16
C GLY A 11 19.54 -14.83 10.77
N LYS A 12 19.97 -15.53 9.73
CA LYS A 12 19.61 -15.18 8.35
C LYS A 12 18.20 -15.68 8.02
N ILE A 13 17.49 -14.91 7.22
CA ILE A 13 16.16 -15.25 6.72
C ILE A 13 16.00 -14.73 5.29
N ASN A 14 15.24 -15.43 4.45
CA ASN A 14 14.86 -14.91 3.14
C ASN A 14 13.51 -14.17 3.22
N PRO A 15 13.17 -13.28 2.27
CA PRO A 15 11.92 -12.51 2.33
C PRO A 15 10.65 -13.37 2.41
N ASN A 16 10.58 -14.49 1.68
CA ASN A 16 9.38 -15.34 1.72
C ASN A 16 9.19 -15.96 3.11
N GLU A 17 10.26 -16.52 3.68
CA GLU A 17 10.24 -17.00 5.06
C GLU A 17 9.90 -15.88 6.04
N TYR A 18 10.39 -14.66 5.79
CA TYR A 18 10.05 -13.52 6.62
C TYR A 18 8.55 -13.19 6.56
N TRP A 19 7.96 -13.16 5.36
CA TRP A 19 6.53 -12.94 5.19
C TRP A 19 5.69 -14.02 5.86
N ASP A 20 6.03 -15.28 5.63
CA ASP A 20 5.31 -16.43 6.19
C ASP A 20 5.36 -16.42 7.74
N ASN A 21 6.50 -16.02 8.32
CA ASN A 21 6.70 -16.02 9.76
C ASN A 21 6.22 -14.74 10.47
N VAL A 22 6.20 -13.59 9.78
CA VAL A 22 5.96 -12.27 10.41
C VAL A 22 4.58 -11.72 10.10
N LEU A 23 4.08 -11.83 8.87
CA LEU A 23 2.78 -11.30 8.47
C LEU A 23 1.67 -12.35 8.52
N ARG A 24 2.00 -13.66 8.48
CA ARG A 24 1.07 -14.76 8.22
C ARG A 24 0.42 -14.59 6.83
N SER A 25 0.38 -15.64 6.03
CA SER A 25 -0.07 -15.61 4.61
C SER A 25 -1.44 -14.92 4.38
N PHE A 26 -2.30 -14.91 5.39
CA PHE A 26 -3.65 -14.36 5.36
C PHE A 26 -3.75 -12.93 4.81
N GLU A 27 -2.83 -12.03 5.16
CA GLU A 27 -2.92 -10.61 4.76
C GLU A 27 -2.63 -10.40 3.27
N PHE A 28 -1.77 -11.22 2.65
CA PHE A 28 -1.50 -11.13 1.21
C PHE A 28 -2.60 -11.78 0.37
N ASP A 29 -3.17 -12.88 0.86
CA ASP A 29 -4.26 -13.57 0.17
C ASP A 29 -5.48 -12.64 0.08
N GLU A 30 -5.83 -11.93 1.16
CA GLU A 30 -6.93 -10.95 1.17
C GLU A 30 -6.70 -9.73 0.25
N ILE A 31 -5.45 -9.27 0.09
CA ILE A 31 -5.12 -8.21 -0.89
C ILE A 31 -5.30 -8.71 -2.32
N GLY A 32 -4.98 -9.99 -2.57
CA GLY A 32 -5.07 -10.63 -3.88
C GLY A 32 -6.48 -10.99 -4.31
N ASP A 33 -7.41 -11.09 -3.37
CA ASP A 33 -8.82 -11.32 -3.67
C ASP A 33 -9.33 -10.26 -4.64
N ASN A 34 -9.74 -10.72 -5.82
CA ASN A 34 -10.24 -9.92 -6.95
C ASN A 34 -9.22 -8.98 -7.62
N CYS A 35 -7.94 -8.98 -7.20
CA CYS A 35 -6.86 -8.19 -7.83
C CYS A 35 -5.48 -8.88 -7.74
N PRO A 36 -5.25 -10.02 -8.43
CA PRO A 36 -3.98 -10.75 -8.33
C PRO A 36 -2.75 -9.92 -8.73
N ASP A 37 -2.91 -8.99 -9.67
CA ASP A 37 -1.86 -8.06 -10.11
C ASP A 37 -1.47 -7.06 -9.01
N LEU A 38 -2.40 -6.61 -8.16
CA LEU A 38 -2.10 -5.78 -7.00
C LEU A 38 -1.29 -6.57 -5.97
N ALA A 39 -1.68 -7.81 -5.65
CA ALA A 39 -0.93 -8.64 -4.72
C ALA A 39 0.49 -8.94 -5.22
N GLU A 40 0.65 -9.27 -6.51
CA GLU A 40 1.96 -9.43 -7.12
C GLU A 40 2.79 -8.15 -7.03
N PHE A 41 2.19 -7.00 -7.31
CA PHE A 41 2.85 -5.71 -7.21
C PHE A 41 3.30 -5.38 -5.79
N VAL A 42 2.44 -5.59 -4.78
CA VAL A 42 2.76 -5.37 -3.36
C VAL A 42 3.92 -6.26 -2.94
N LYS A 43 3.85 -7.57 -3.25
CA LYS A 43 4.91 -8.53 -2.92
C LYS A 43 6.24 -8.17 -3.59
N SER A 44 6.20 -7.83 -4.88
CA SER A 44 7.37 -7.42 -5.66
C SER A 44 8.01 -6.15 -5.09
N THR A 45 7.19 -5.14 -4.78
CA THR A 45 7.62 -3.87 -4.20
C THR A 45 8.29 -4.07 -2.84
N LEU A 46 7.67 -4.85 -1.95
CA LEU A 46 8.22 -5.10 -0.61
C LEU A 46 9.53 -5.92 -0.67
N ASN A 47 9.60 -6.95 -1.52
CA ASN A 47 10.81 -7.74 -1.71
C ASN A 47 11.96 -6.87 -2.23
N LYS A 48 11.68 -6.00 -3.21
CA LYS A 48 12.66 -5.05 -3.74
C LYS A 48 13.13 -4.06 -2.67
N GLY A 49 12.20 -3.52 -1.87
CA GLY A 49 12.53 -2.63 -0.75
C GLY A 49 13.42 -3.29 0.28
N PHE A 50 13.13 -4.54 0.66
CA PHE A 50 14.01 -5.32 1.54
C PHE A 50 15.39 -5.55 0.94
N GLN A 51 15.47 -5.88 -0.35
CA GLN A 51 16.74 -6.09 -1.04
C GLN A 51 17.59 -4.81 -1.06
N GLU A 52 16.98 -3.67 -1.41
CA GLU A 52 17.64 -2.36 -1.43
C GLU A 52 18.12 -1.97 -0.03
N LEU A 53 17.25 -2.11 0.98
CA LEU A 53 17.59 -1.85 2.38
C LEU A 53 18.73 -2.76 2.85
N ASN A 54 18.67 -4.06 2.54
CA ASN A 54 19.72 -5.00 2.92
C ASN A 54 21.05 -4.72 2.22
N ASN A 55 21.04 -4.17 1.01
CA ASN A 55 22.25 -3.82 0.27
C ASN A 55 22.81 -2.43 0.62
N LEU A 56 22.07 -1.62 1.36
CA LEU A 56 22.52 -0.29 1.78
C LEU A 56 23.75 -0.40 2.70
N ASP A 57 24.85 0.27 2.35
CA ASP A 57 26.10 0.26 3.12
C ASP A 57 25.80 0.51 4.61
N ARG A 58 26.26 -0.38 5.49
CA ARG A 58 26.04 -0.29 6.94
C ARG A 58 26.71 0.94 7.58
N GLN A 59 27.58 1.64 6.86
CA GLN A 59 28.14 2.94 7.26
C GLN A 59 27.33 4.14 6.75
N HIS A 60 26.32 3.91 5.90
CA HIS A 60 25.45 4.96 5.39
C HIS A 60 24.69 5.70 6.51
N GLU A 61 24.46 7.00 6.34
CA GLU A 61 23.86 7.88 7.36
C GLU A 61 22.50 7.37 7.86
N PHE A 62 21.69 6.79 6.98
CA PHE A 62 20.42 6.14 7.31
C PHE A 62 20.49 5.17 8.51
N TRP A 63 21.62 4.47 8.67
CA TRP A 63 21.82 3.49 9.73
C TRP A 63 22.29 4.07 11.05
N LYS A 64 22.63 5.36 11.09
CA LYS A 64 23.15 6.03 12.28
C LYS A 64 22.20 5.83 13.45
N ASN A 65 22.75 5.43 14.60
CA ASN A 65 22.02 5.18 15.85
C ASN A 65 20.94 4.08 15.77
N THR A 66 21.09 3.09 14.87
CA THR A 66 20.17 1.94 14.79
C THR A 66 20.92 0.61 14.92
N ASN A 67 20.20 -0.50 15.07
CA ASN A 67 20.77 -1.85 15.11
C ASN A 67 21.25 -2.38 13.75
N LYS A 68 21.06 -1.61 12.67
CA LYS A 68 21.48 -1.92 11.31
C LYS A 68 20.88 -3.19 10.70
N LEU A 69 19.70 -3.59 11.16
CA LEU A 69 18.94 -4.73 10.65
C LEU A 69 17.83 -4.27 9.71
N ALA A 70 17.65 -5.01 8.61
CA ALA A 70 16.55 -4.81 7.67
C ALA A 70 15.29 -5.47 8.24
N THR A 71 14.39 -4.68 8.81
CA THR A 71 13.10 -5.14 9.37
C THR A 71 11.94 -4.39 8.74
N LEU A 72 10.69 -4.84 8.92
CA LEU A 72 9.50 -4.09 8.48
C LEU A 72 9.49 -2.66 9.02
N TYR A 73 9.76 -2.50 10.32
CA TYR A 73 9.84 -1.17 10.93
C TYR A 73 10.91 -0.31 10.26
N LYS A 74 12.08 -0.89 9.97
CA LYS A 74 13.15 -0.17 9.29
C LYS A 74 12.84 0.12 7.82
N MET A 75 11.96 -0.66 7.19
CA MET A 75 11.49 -0.41 5.83
C MET A 75 10.58 0.83 5.76
N HIS A 76 9.77 1.10 6.80
CA HIS A 76 9.05 2.37 6.93
C HIS A 76 10.02 3.55 7.00
N ASP A 77 11.03 3.48 7.88
CA ASP A 77 12.07 4.52 7.97
C ASP A 77 12.76 4.75 6.62
N TYR A 78 13.02 3.66 5.89
CA TYR A 78 13.69 3.70 4.59
C TYR A 78 12.82 4.34 3.52
N ALA A 79 11.54 3.98 3.45
CA ALA A 79 10.57 4.58 2.54
C ALA A 79 10.45 6.10 2.79
N ASP A 80 10.37 6.50 4.05
CA ASP A 80 10.37 7.90 4.47
C ASP A 80 11.65 8.64 4.10
N TYR A 81 12.80 7.99 4.29
CA TYR A 81 14.11 8.53 3.89
C TYR A 81 14.17 8.80 2.38
N LEU A 82 13.71 7.84 1.56
CA LEU A 82 13.69 7.99 0.10
C LEU A 82 12.87 9.20 -0.36
N ILE A 83 11.72 9.45 0.29
CA ILE A 83 10.85 10.61 0.03
C ILE A 83 11.51 11.91 0.51
N LYS A 84 11.87 11.98 1.80
CA LYS A 84 12.38 13.22 2.43
C LYS A 84 13.71 13.69 1.83
N SER A 85 14.57 12.76 1.42
CA SER A 85 15.84 13.06 0.76
C SER A 85 15.73 13.22 -0.75
N SER A 86 14.52 13.07 -1.33
CA SER A 86 14.28 13.17 -2.77
C SER A 86 15.14 12.23 -3.64
N ILE A 87 15.58 11.09 -3.08
CA ILE A 87 16.44 10.13 -3.79
C ILE A 87 15.62 9.31 -4.79
N ASN A 88 14.49 8.78 -4.31
CA ASN A 88 13.54 8.04 -5.14
C ASN A 88 12.14 8.12 -4.51
N PRO A 89 11.46 9.30 -4.60
CA PRO A 89 10.19 9.52 -3.93
C PRO A 89 9.10 8.52 -4.34
N LEU A 90 9.06 8.11 -5.61
CA LEU A 90 8.11 7.14 -6.11
C LEU A 90 8.26 5.77 -5.44
N SER A 91 9.49 5.25 -5.35
CA SER A 91 9.76 3.98 -4.66
C SER A 91 9.38 4.07 -3.18
N GLY A 92 9.73 5.18 -2.52
CA GLY A 92 9.34 5.42 -1.13
C GLY A 92 7.82 5.51 -0.92
N ALA A 93 7.09 6.16 -1.83
CA ALA A 93 5.64 6.25 -1.77
C ALA A 93 4.99 4.88 -1.93
N TRP A 94 5.42 4.09 -2.92
CA TRP A 94 4.90 2.73 -3.11
C TRP A 94 5.24 1.79 -1.96
N LEU A 95 6.46 1.87 -1.40
CA LEU A 95 6.82 1.10 -0.21
C LEU A 95 5.90 1.42 0.97
N ASN A 96 5.66 2.70 1.25
CA ASN A 96 4.76 3.12 2.32
C ASN A 96 3.31 2.63 2.09
N VAL A 97 2.78 2.73 0.87
CA VAL A 97 1.43 2.21 0.53
C VAL A 97 1.37 0.70 0.74
N CYS A 98 2.35 -0.06 0.21
CA CYS A 98 2.39 -1.51 0.33
C CYS A 98 2.57 -1.98 1.78
N LEU A 99 3.43 -1.31 2.55
CA LEU A 99 3.63 -1.60 3.97
C LEU A 99 2.36 -1.35 4.78
N ALA A 100 1.68 -0.23 4.52
CA ALA A 100 0.44 0.09 5.21
C ALA A 100 -0.68 -0.91 4.86
N LEU A 101 -0.75 -1.36 3.59
CA LEU A 101 -1.69 -2.38 3.17
C LEU A 101 -1.49 -3.70 3.92
N VAL A 102 -0.27 -4.24 3.90
CA VAL A 102 -0.01 -5.54 4.54
C VAL A 102 -0.12 -5.47 6.05
N GLN A 103 0.13 -4.32 6.69
CA GLN A 103 0.02 -4.20 8.15
C GLN A 103 -1.36 -3.78 8.65
N GLY A 104 -2.36 -3.70 7.76
CA GLY A 104 -3.71 -3.23 8.11
C GLY A 104 -3.73 -1.78 8.65
N GLN A 105 -2.78 -0.95 8.25
CA GLN A 105 -2.66 0.45 8.65
C GLN A 105 -3.37 1.37 7.65
N GLN A 106 -3.51 2.64 8.02
CA GLN A 106 -4.04 3.66 7.12
C GLN A 106 -3.10 3.88 5.92
N HIS A 107 -3.50 3.37 4.76
CA HIS A 107 -2.71 3.39 3.52
C HIS A 107 -3.19 4.46 2.52
N LEU A 108 -4.35 5.08 2.74
CA LEU A 108 -4.93 6.14 1.90
C LEU A 108 -4.36 7.53 2.26
N LYS A 109 -3.04 7.65 2.42
CA LYS A 109 -2.40 8.93 2.75
C LYS A 109 -2.18 9.78 1.51
N ASN A 110 -2.72 11.00 1.55
CA ASN A 110 -2.64 11.97 0.46
C ASN A 110 -1.22 12.18 -0.08
N GLU A 111 -0.21 12.31 0.80
CA GLU A 111 1.16 12.58 0.37
C GLU A 111 1.76 11.48 -0.52
N TYR A 112 1.47 10.21 -0.25
CA TYR A 112 2.05 9.09 -1.01
C TYR A 112 1.34 8.95 -2.36
N TRP A 113 0.02 8.99 -2.37
CA TRP A 113 -0.76 8.89 -3.60
C TRP A 113 -0.58 10.10 -4.53
N GLN A 114 -0.32 11.30 -3.99
CA GLN A 114 0.08 12.45 -4.79
C GLN A 114 1.40 12.18 -5.52
N ILE A 115 2.43 11.67 -4.84
CA ILE A 115 3.72 11.32 -5.48
C ILE A 115 3.51 10.28 -6.60
N VAL A 116 2.70 9.25 -6.33
CA VAL A 116 2.39 8.20 -7.32
C VAL A 116 1.67 8.79 -8.55
N LYS A 117 0.70 9.69 -8.32
CA LYS A 117 0.00 10.42 -9.39
C LYS A 117 0.95 11.30 -10.20
N ASP A 118 1.76 12.12 -9.53
CA ASP A 118 2.68 13.07 -10.18
C ASP A 118 3.74 12.36 -11.04
N CYS A 119 4.05 11.10 -10.71
CA CYS A 119 4.94 10.23 -11.48
C CYS A 119 4.24 9.48 -12.62
N ASN A 120 2.94 9.69 -12.85
CA ASN A 120 2.11 8.95 -13.81
C ASN A 120 2.15 7.43 -13.62
N GLN A 121 2.20 6.98 -12.36
CA GLN A 121 2.19 5.55 -12.01
C GLN A 121 0.94 5.14 -11.24
N MET A 122 -0.04 6.04 -11.14
CA MET A 122 -1.28 5.76 -10.42
C MET A 122 -2.15 4.78 -11.19
N ASN A 123 -2.62 3.75 -10.49
CA ASN A 123 -3.65 2.85 -10.96
C ASN A 123 -4.92 3.09 -10.12
N PRO A 124 -5.96 3.75 -10.68
CA PRO A 124 -7.22 4.02 -10.01
C PRO A 124 -7.91 2.77 -9.44
N ARG A 125 -7.79 1.63 -10.13
CA ARG A 125 -8.37 0.36 -9.68
C ARG A 125 -7.69 -0.15 -8.41
N TRP A 126 -6.36 -0.05 -8.35
CA TRP A 126 -5.62 -0.43 -7.15
C TRP A 126 -5.98 0.45 -5.96
N LEU A 127 -6.22 1.75 -6.17
CA LEU A 127 -6.66 2.65 -5.11
C LEU A 127 -8.03 2.23 -4.52
N VAL A 128 -9.00 1.93 -5.38
CA VAL A 128 -10.35 1.51 -4.94
C VAL A 128 -10.28 0.16 -4.21
N LEU A 129 -9.56 -0.80 -4.77
CA LEU A 129 -9.45 -2.14 -4.20
C LEU A 129 -8.64 -2.16 -2.90
N SER A 130 -7.62 -1.31 -2.78
CA SER A 130 -6.88 -1.15 -1.53
C SER A 130 -7.79 -0.62 -0.42
N ALA A 131 -8.65 0.35 -0.74
CA ALA A 131 -9.64 0.89 0.21
C ALA A 131 -10.69 -0.15 0.60
N TRP A 132 -11.20 -0.93 -0.36
CA TRP A 132 -12.19 -1.98 -0.13
C TRP A 132 -11.65 -3.17 0.69
N ASN A 133 -10.41 -3.59 0.44
CA ASN A 133 -9.79 -4.75 1.10
C ASN A 133 -9.33 -4.49 2.54
N THR A 134 -9.75 -3.37 3.13
CA THR A 134 -9.55 -3.10 4.56
C THR A 134 -10.55 -3.84 5.44
N SER A 135 -10.22 -3.97 6.72
CA SER A 135 -11.17 -4.51 7.71
C SER A 135 -12.48 -3.71 7.72
N SER A 136 -13.60 -4.43 7.79
CA SER A 136 -14.96 -3.87 7.79
C SER A 136 -15.22 -2.88 8.91
N SER A 137 -14.50 -2.99 10.03
CA SER A 137 -14.55 -2.02 11.12
C SER A 137 -14.13 -0.61 10.72
N TRP A 138 -13.53 -0.44 9.53
CA TRP A 138 -13.02 0.82 9.01
C TRP A 138 -13.76 1.32 7.77
N PHE A 139 -14.86 0.68 7.35
CA PHE A 139 -15.55 1.03 6.10
C PHE A 139 -15.94 2.51 6.02
N ASP A 140 -16.58 3.07 7.05
CA ASP A 140 -16.97 4.48 7.04
C ASP A 140 -15.76 5.42 6.94
N LEU A 141 -14.67 5.11 7.67
CA LEU A 141 -13.43 5.89 7.60
C LEU A 141 -12.79 5.80 6.21
N ASN A 142 -12.84 4.63 5.58
CA ASN A 142 -12.25 4.42 4.26
C ASN A 142 -13.09 5.06 3.16
N ILE A 143 -14.43 5.06 3.26
CA ILE A 143 -15.31 5.84 2.39
C ILE A 143 -14.91 7.31 2.46
N GLU A 144 -14.80 7.88 3.67
CA GLU A 144 -14.42 9.28 3.85
C GLU A 144 -13.03 9.57 3.29
N THR A 145 -12.04 8.75 3.65
CA THR A 145 -10.65 8.96 3.27
C THR A 145 -10.46 8.82 1.76
N LEU A 146 -11.06 7.81 1.13
CA LEU A 146 -11.01 7.61 -0.31
C LEU A 146 -11.72 8.74 -1.05
N SER A 147 -12.91 9.15 -0.61
CA SER A 147 -13.65 10.26 -1.24
C SER A 147 -12.84 11.56 -1.20
N ASN A 148 -12.23 11.88 -0.05
CA ASN A 148 -11.35 13.04 0.10
C ASN A 148 -10.13 12.96 -0.83
N LEU A 149 -9.53 11.77 -0.94
CA LEU A 149 -8.37 11.54 -1.80
C LEU A 149 -8.74 11.71 -3.29
N ILE A 150 -9.86 11.16 -3.73
CA ILE A 150 -10.37 11.28 -5.12
C ILE A 150 -10.54 12.76 -5.50
N ILE A 151 -11.17 13.55 -4.63
CA ILE A 151 -11.35 14.99 -4.85
C ILE A 151 -10.00 15.71 -4.88
N LYS A 152 -9.16 15.49 -3.87
CA LYS A 152 -7.89 16.19 -3.72
C LYS A 152 -6.93 15.90 -4.88
N LEU A 153 -6.95 14.67 -5.38
CA LEU A 153 -6.13 14.26 -6.51
C LEU A 153 -6.79 14.52 -7.86
N ASP A 154 -7.99 15.11 -7.91
CA ASP A 154 -8.72 15.39 -9.15
C ASP A 154 -8.91 14.13 -10.03
N LEU A 155 -9.46 13.07 -9.41
CA LEU A 155 -9.63 11.75 -10.03
C LEU A 155 -11.10 11.40 -10.29
N ILE A 156 -12.03 12.34 -10.14
CA ILE A 156 -13.47 12.05 -10.16
C ILE A 156 -13.88 11.30 -11.45
N GLU A 157 -13.40 11.76 -12.61
CA GLU A 157 -13.69 11.13 -13.89
C GLU A 157 -13.01 9.77 -14.04
N ASP A 158 -11.80 9.61 -13.51
CA ASP A 158 -11.01 8.38 -13.57
C ASP A 158 -11.55 7.26 -12.68
N MET A 159 -12.43 7.58 -11.71
CA MET A 159 -12.95 6.61 -10.74
C MET A 159 -14.16 5.82 -11.25
N LYS A 160 -14.78 6.20 -12.36
CA LYS A 160 -15.99 5.53 -12.86
C LYS A 160 -15.75 4.04 -13.12
N GLU A 161 -14.77 3.71 -13.95
CA GLU A 161 -14.47 2.30 -14.30
C GLU A 161 -14.00 1.47 -13.08
N PRO A 162 -13.08 1.96 -12.21
CA PRO A 162 -12.73 1.28 -10.96
C PRO A 162 -13.89 0.97 -10.02
N LEU A 163 -14.81 1.93 -9.82
CA LEU A 163 -15.96 1.75 -8.95
C LEU A 163 -16.98 0.78 -9.56
N ASP A 164 -17.22 0.88 -10.87
CA ASP A 164 -18.06 -0.07 -11.61
C ASP A 164 -17.47 -1.50 -11.53
N PHE A 165 -16.15 -1.64 -11.65
CA PHE A 165 -15.47 -2.92 -11.51
C PHE A 165 -15.74 -3.54 -10.13
N LEU A 166 -15.62 -2.75 -9.06
CA LEU A 166 -15.86 -3.19 -7.69
C LEU A 166 -17.28 -3.75 -7.53
N VAL A 167 -18.30 -3.02 -8.00
CA VAL A 167 -19.71 -3.44 -7.90
C VAL A 167 -19.99 -4.75 -8.65
N ASN A 168 -19.34 -4.96 -9.80
CA ASN A 168 -19.68 -6.06 -10.70
C ASN A 168 -18.85 -7.34 -10.48
N THR A 169 -17.69 -7.22 -9.81
CA THR A 169 -16.70 -8.32 -9.79
C THR A 169 -16.39 -8.80 -8.38
N VAL A 170 -16.56 -7.95 -7.37
CA VAL A 170 -16.12 -8.26 -6.01
C VAL A 170 -17.29 -8.77 -5.19
N GLU A 171 -17.07 -9.86 -4.46
CA GLU A 171 -18.07 -10.42 -3.55
C GLU A 171 -18.29 -9.52 -2.33
N ALA A 172 -19.54 -9.53 -1.84
CA ALA A 172 -19.89 -8.82 -0.63
C ALA A 172 -19.14 -9.38 0.59
N LYS A 173 -18.74 -8.47 1.48
CA LYS A 173 -18.21 -8.79 2.81
C LYS A 173 -19.32 -8.51 3.83
N ASP A 174 -19.05 -7.66 4.82
CA ASP A 174 -20.06 -7.17 5.77
C ASP A 174 -20.96 -6.06 5.19
N MET A 175 -20.65 -5.56 3.98
CA MET A 175 -21.40 -4.55 3.24
C MET A 175 -21.46 -4.94 1.77
N GLU A 176 -22.56 -4.61 1.10
CA GLU A 176 -22.68 -4.78 -0.36
C GLU A 176 -21.78 -3.77 -1.08
N PRO A 177 -20.99 -4.19 -2.09
CA PRO A 177 -20.13 -3.29 -2.85
C PRO A 177 -20.89 -2.10 -3.46
N SER A 178 -22.13 -2.31 -3.91
CA SER A 178 -22.98 -1.24 -4.44
C SER A 178 -23.32 -0.20 -3.38
N GLU A 179 -23.67 -0.61 -2.15
CA GLU A 179 -23.95 0.31 -1.05
C GLU A 179 -22.71 1.14 -0.69
N TRP A 180 -21.54 0.50 -0.66
CA TRP A 180 -20.27 1.17 -0.35
C TRP A 180 -19.91 2.22 -1.43
N VAL A 181 -20.05 1.87 -2.71
CA VAL A 181 -19.80 2.77 -3.84
C VAL A 181 -20.79 3.94 -3.85
N GLU A 182 -22.08 3.69 -3.57
CA GLU A 182 -23.09 4.75 -3.47
C GLU A 182 -22.72 5.82 -2.43
N LYS A 183 -22.24 5.39 -1.25
CA LYS A 183 -21.78 6.30 -0.19
C LYS A 183 -20.59 7.15 -0.61
N ILE A 184 -19.63 6.58 -1.35
CA ILE A 184 -18.49 7.35 -1.90
C ILE A 184 -18.97 8.41 -2.86
N ILE A 185 -19.84 8.03 -3.81
CA ILE A 185 -20.37 8.95 -4.81
C ILE A 185 -21.15 10.08 -4.14
N GLU A 186 -21.96 9.76 -3.12
CA GLU A 186 -22.69 10.77 -2.35
C GLU A 186 -21.74 11.73 -1.63
N GLN A 187 -20.71 11.22 -0.95
CA GLN A 187 -19.71 12.06 -0.29
C GLN A 187 -18.97 12.98 -1.26
N ILE A 188 -18.61 12.48 -2.45
CA ILE A 188 -17.97 13.30 -3.48
C ILE A 188 -18.91 14.44 -3.90
N LYS A 189 -20.17 14.12 -4.21
CA LYS A 189 -21.18 15.12 -4.61
C LYS A 189 -21.38 16.20 -3.55
N GLN A 190 -21.45 15.83 -2.27
CA GLN A 190 -21.63 16.78 -1.17
C GLN A 190 -20.47 17.76 -1.01
N LYS A 191 -19.26 17.39 -1.45
CA LYS A 191 -18.03 18.19 -1.29
C LYS A 191 -17.66 19.00 -2.54
N THR A 192 -18.29 18.73 -3.69
CA THR A 192 -17.98 19.39 -4.97
C THR A 192 -19.06 20.38 -5.44
N VAL A 193 -20.20 20.44 -4.75
CA VAL A 193 -21.31 21.40 -4.99
C VAL A 193 -21.20 22.56 -4.01
#